data_AF-A0A3B8SKB7-F1
#
_entry.id   AF-A0A3B8SKB7-F1
#
_cell.length_a   1.000
_cell.length_b   1.000
_cell.length_c   1.000
_cell.angle_alpha   90.00
_cell.angle_beta   90.00
_cell.angle_gamma   90.00
#
_symmetry.space_group_name_H-M   'P 1'
#
loop_
_entity.id
_entity.type
_entity.pdbx_description
1 polymer ?
#
loop_
_entity_poly.entity_id
_entity_poly.type
_entity_poly.pdbx_seq_one_letter_code
_entity_poly.pdbx_strand_id
1 'polypeptide(L)'
;MKLINLIKYELSKIFHKKGLYIYCFIILFIFAFAFVIDKVNFSYSIEDTYWEQVEKELDSYDIDTYIEEKTAFEVYKLSKDYEYSSPEAYFIENDIATSIRNMNEYKYRNKDDESYNEAKKEYDKLVVKLNNFDWKKDLEEKKASYEKELAELRSLHETTDDKASKDSIDSDIKNAEVYLYLVNYRIKNEIPYAYNSVSNSIDRYPSLLEEYNTIKKNDNVVKTKAQIYRDNDTIKEYNELKYKLDNNLINNKDDVQQAIIDDVVASKLYVFIAFLIIAGGLFAEEFNKGTIKQLLIRPYTRTQIYVSKIVASVIATAMFMLFMLVVFNVFEIINYKGIGNLFSPVVVYSFSEEKVLELSVVRYLLIDLLATLPKYIILAGICILAGIWLTSTVSAVLAPLGIEIFSGFISLLPERIQAIIPFKCWDLTEFMFGNISSNQYSSLPLSLTISIITIILLFVLSLIIFKKKDIKNQ
;
A
#
# COMPACT_ATOMS: atom_id res chain seq x y z
N MET A 1 -41.70 -15.15 -0.43
CA MET A 1 -41.69 -15.23 1.05
C MET A 1 -40.90 -16.43 1.61
N LYS A 2 -41.12 -17.67 1.13
CA LYS A 2 -40.46 -18.88 1.70
C LYS A 2 -38.92 -18.91 1.60
N LEU A 3 -38.32 -18.47 0.48
CA LEU A 3 -36.84 -18.47 0.29
C LEU A 3 -36.13 -17.39 1.11
N ILE A 4 -36.72 -16.19 1.21
CA ILE A 4 -36.19 -15.08 2.03
C ILE A 4 -36.11 -15.50 3.50
N ASN A 5 -37.14 -16.18 4.00
CA ASN A 5 -37.11 -16.72 5.37
C ASN A 5 -35.97 -17.72 5.55
N LEU A 6 -35.71 -18.58 4.56
CA LEU A 6 -34.61 -19.55 4.61
C LEU A 6 -33.25 -18.85 4.63
N ILE A 7 -33.05 -17.83 3.79
CA ILE A 7 -31.84 -16.99 3.79
C ILE A 7 -31.65 -16.33 5.17
N LYS A 8 -32.71 -15.78 5.77
CA LYS A 8 -32.67 -15.19 7.11
C LYS A 8 -32.25 -16.21 8.18
N TYR A 9 -32.75 -17.44 8.11
CA TYR A 9 -32.35 -18.51 9.04
C TYR A 9 -30.86 -18.89 8.86
N GLU A 10 -30.39 -19.01 7.61
CA GLU A 10 -28.98 -19.30 7.33
C GLU A 10 -28.06 -18.16 7.80
N LEU A 11 -28.44 -16.90 7.57
CA LEU A 11 -27.71 -15.74 8.11
C LEU A 11 -27.66 -15.76 9.63
N SER A 12 -28.79 -16.01 10.30
CA SER A 12 -28.84 -16.14 11.76
C SER A 12 -27.87 -17.23 12.24
N LYS A 13 -27.83 -18.37 11.56
CA LYS A 13 -26.92 -19.47 11.91
C LYS A 13 -25.45 -19.07 11.76
N ILE A 14 -25.10 -18.36 10.69
CA ILE A 14 -23.74 -17.86 10.46
C ILE A 14 -23.32 -16.90 11.58
N PHE A 15 -24.15 -15.91 11.89
CA PHE A 15 -23.82 -14.91 12.91
C PHE A 15 -23.77 -15.48 14.33
N HIS A 16 -24.47 -16.58 14.63
CA HIS A 16 -24.40 -17.24 15.94
C HIS A 16 -23.20 -18.20 16.09
N LYS A 17 -22.33 -18.35 15.08
CA LYS A 17 -21.12 -19.17 15.21
C LYS A 17 -20.14 -18.53 16.19
N LYS A 18 -19.83 -19.25 17.28
CA LYS A 18 -18.83 -18.82 18.28
C LYS A 18 -17.50 -18.43 17.65
N GLY A 19 -17.05 -19.17 16.63
CA GLY A 19 -15.80 -18.88 15.91
C GLY A 19 -15.78 -17.49 15.25
N LEU A 20 -16.92 -16.99 14.75
CA LEU A 20 -17.00 -15.66 14.16
C LEU A 20 -16.83 -14.57 15.23
N TYR A 21 -17.48 -14.71 16.40
CA TYR A 21 -17.31 -13.75 17.50
C TYR A 21 -15.90 -13.77 18.09
N ILE A 22 -15.31 -14.96 18.26
CA ILE A 22 -13.92 -15.10 18.71
C ILE A 22 -13.00 -14.39 17.71
N TYR A 23 -13.23 -14.57 16.41
CA TYR A 23 -12.44 -13.92 15.38
C TYR A 23 -12.58 -12.39 15.39
N CYS A 24 -13.80 -11.85 15.49
CA CYS A 24 -14.02 -10.42 15.64
C CYS A 24 -13.33 -9.86 16.89
N PHE A 25 -13.36 -10.59 18.01
CA PHE A 25 -12.67 -10.18 19.23
C PHE A 25 -11.14 -10.15 19.05
N ILE A 26 -10.56 -11.18 18.40
CA ILE A 26 -9.12 -11.21 18.08
C ILE A 26 -8.74 -10.02 17.22
N ILE A 27 -9.53 -9.69 16.19
CA ILE A 27 -9.29 -8.51 15.35
C ILE A 27 -9.28 -7.24 16.20
N LEU A 28 -10.33 -7.00 16.99
CA LEU A 28 -10.41 -5.81 17.84
C LEU A 28 -9.25 -5.73 18.84
N PHE A 29 -8.82 -6.88 19.37
CA PHE A 29 -7.65 -6.96 20.24
C PHE A 29 -6.35 -6.63 19.51
N ILE A 30 -6.15 -7.12 18.28
CA ILE A 30 -4.97 -6.80 17.45
C ILE A 30 -4.90 -5.29 17.19
N PHE A 31 -6.01 -4.66 16.80
CA PHE A 31 -6.04 -3.21 16.58
C PHE A 31 -5.79 -2.42 17.88
N ALA A 32 -6.39 -2.85 19.00
CA ALA A 32 -6.14 -2.23 20.29
C ALA A 32 -4.68 -2.39 20.75
N PHE A 33 -4.08 -3.55 20.49
CA PHE A 33 -2.69 -3.83 20.82
C PHE A 33 -1.73 -3.01 19.93
N ALA A 34 -1.98 -2.95 18.63
CA ALA A 34 -1.22 -2.12 17.69
C ALA A 34 -1.25 -0.65 18.11
N PHE A 35 -2.42 -0.15 18.52
CA PHE A 35 -2.55 1.20 19.07
C PHE A 35 -1.69 1.43 20.32
N VAL A 36 -1.63 0.45 21.24
CA VAL A 36 -0.79 0.56 22.44
C VAL A 36 0.70 0.55 22.07
N ILE A 37 1.11 -0.32 21.15
CA ILE A 37 2.51 -0.38 20.68
C ILE A 37 2.93 0.94 20.06
N ASP A 38 2.10 1.55 19.21
CA ASP A 38 2.38 2.85 18.60
C ASP A 38 2.59 3.97 19.64
N LYS A 39 1.97 3.85 20.83
CA LYS A 39 2.08 4.85 21.91
C LYS A 39 3.14 4.54 22.95
N VAL A 40 3.69 3.33 22.96
CA VAL A 40 4.75 2.94 23.89
C VAL A 40 6.09 3.03 23.15
N ASN A 41 7.02 3.86 23.64
CA ASN A 41 8.37 4.11 23.08
C ASN A 41 9.32 2.89 23.12
N PHE A 42 8.86 1.72 22.67
CA PHE A 42 9.64 0.48 22.70
C PHE A 42 10.80 0.49 21.69
N SER A 43 10.64 1.21 20.56
CA SER A 43 11.64 1.29 19.48
C SER A 43 12.99 1.85 19.94
N TYR A 44 12.98 3.00 20.63
CA TYR A 44 14.21 3.69 21.06
C TYR A 44 15.11 2.80 21.93
N SER A 45 14.53 1.97 22.81
CA SER A 45 15.31 1.10 23.70
C SER A 45 16.10 -0.01 22.99
N ILE A 46 15.62 -0.46 21.83
CA ILE A 46 16.31 -1.48 21.02
C ILE A 46 17.44 -0.85 20.22
N GLU A 47 17.21 0.35 19.70
CA GLU A 47 18.16 1.07 18.86
C GLU A 47 19.41 1.51 19.64
N ASP A 48 19.25 2.00 20.87
CA ASP A 48 20.37 2.30 21.78
C ASP A 48 21.26 1.05 21.97
N THR A 49 20.65 -0.10 22.22
CA THR A 49 21.36 -1.37 22.46
C THR A 49 22.12 -1.83 21.21
N TYR A 50 21.52 -1.66 20.03
CA TYR A 50 22.17 -1.98 18.76
C TYR A 50 23.41 -1.12 18.54
N TRP A 51 23.30 0.20 18.68
CA TRP A 51 24.42 1.12 18.47
C TRP A 51 25.53 0.97 19.51
N GLU A 52 25.19 0.63 20.76
CA GLU A 52 26.19 0.25 21.78
C GLU A 52 26.98 -1.01 21.39
N GLN A 53 26.36 -1.94 20.66
CA GLN A 53 27.05 -3.13 20.17
C GLN A 53 27.95 -2.78 18.98
N VAL A 54 27.45 -1.99 18.02
CA VAL A 54 28.24 -1.49 16.88
C VAL A 54 29.49 -0.78 17.38
N GLU A 55 29.37 0.13 18.36
CA GLU A 55 30.51 0.86 18.92
C GLU A 55 31.60 -0.07 19.48
N LYS A 56 31.22 -1.19 20.12
CA LYS A 56 32.16 -2.19 20.68
C LYS A 56 32.83 -3.03 19.60
N GLU A 57 32.18 -3.23 18.47
CA GLU A 57 32.66 -4.06 17.37
C GLU A 57 33.42 -3.26 16.30
N LEU A 58 33.38 -1.92 16.33
CA LEU A 58 34.02 -1.04 15.34
C LEU A 58 35.45 -1.45 14.99
N ASP A 59 36.31 -1.68 15.99
CA ASP A 59 37.73 -2.02 15.78
C ASP A 59 37.96 -3.38 15.09
N SER A 60 36.93 -4.22 14.97
CA SER A 60 36.98 -5.50 14.26
C SER A 60 36.72 -5.41 12.76
N TYR A 61 36.20 -4.28 12.30
CA TYR A 61 35.84 -4.06 10.90
C TYR A 61 37.04 -3.64 10.04
N ASP A 62 36.97 -3.92 8.74
CA ASP A 62 37.89 -3.36 7.77
C ASP A 62 37.69 -1.84 7.62
N ILE A 63 38.62 -1.14 6.97
CA ILE A 63 38.62 0.33 6.93
C ILE A 63 37.38 0.94 6.26
N ASP A 64 36.80 0.27 5.26
CA ASP A 64 35.63 0.77 4.55
C ASP A 64 34.41 0.69 5.46
N THR A 65 34.17 -0.51 6.00
CA THR A 65 33.09 -0.78 6.97
C THR A 65 33.24 0.05 8.25
N TYR A 66 34.47 0.23 8.77
CA TYR A 66 34.74 1.06 9.94
C TYR A 66 34.27 2.50 9.75
N ILE A 67 34.58 3.10 8.60
CA ILE A 67 34.22 4.50 8.32
C ILE A 67 32.71 4.64 8.21
N GLU A 68 32.04 3.71 7.53
CA GLU A 68 30.59 3.72 7.36
C GLU A 68 29.88 3.56 8.71
N GLU A 69 30.21 2.52 9.48
CA GLU A 69 29.60 2.24 10.79
C GLU A 69 29.89 3.34 11.81
N LYS A 70 31.11 3.88 11.83
CA LYS A 70 31.46 4.99 12.73
C LYS A 70 30.67 6.25 12.38
N THR A 71 30.52 6.54 11.09
CA THR A 71 29.73 7.69 10.63
C THR A 71 28.27 7.52 11.05
N ALA A 72 27.67 6.36 10.80
CA ALA A 72 26.29 6.08 11.17
C ALA A 72 26.07 6.17 12.69
N PHE A 73 27.01 5.65 13.49
CA PHE A 73 26.97 5.76 14.95
C PHE A 73 27.05 7.22 15.43
N GLU A 74 27.94 8.03 14.86
CA GLU A 74 28.09 9.45 15.22
C GLU A 74 26.86 10.29 14.82
N VAL A 75 26.26 9.98 13.67
CA VAL A 75 24.98 10.54 13.21
C VAL A 75 23.86 10.17 14.18
N TYR A 76 23.71 8.88 14.50
CA TYR A 76 22.74 8.38 15.48
C TYR A 76 22.85 9.08 16.83
N LYS A 77 24.08 9.20 17.35
CA LYS A 77 24.32 9.84 18.65
C LYS A 77 23.87 11.30 18.67
N LEU A 78 23.93 11.98 17.53
CA LEU A 78 23.47 13.36 17.37
C LEU A 78 21.95 13.44 17.17
N SER A 79 21.35 12.46 16.50
CA SER A 79 19.91 12.44 16.16
C SER A 79 19.01 11.82 17.23
N LYS A 80 19.52 10.95 18.12
CA LYS A 80 18.72 10.17 19.07
C LYS A 80 17.82 10.97 20.02
N ASP A 81 18.17 12.23 20.29
CA ASP A 81 17.40 13.10 21.18
C ASP A 81 16.27 13.83 20.43
N TYR A 82 16.19 13.65 19.10
CA TYR A 82 15.17 14.21 18.23
C TYR A 82 14.20 13.13 17.75
N GLU A 83 12.96 13.51 17.50
CA GLU A 83 12.01 12.62 16.84
C GLU A 83 12.46 12.37 15.39
N TYR A 84 12.43 11.12 14.92
CA TYR A 84 12.85 10.77 13.55
C TYR A 84 12.17 11.61 12.46
N SER A 85 10.91 11.97 12.66
CA SER A 85 10.10 12.78 11.74
C SER A 85 10.39 14.29 11.83
N SER A 86 11.34 14.71 12.67
CA SER A 86 11.64 16.13 12.91
C SER A 86 12.55 16.74 11.83
N PRO A 87 12.46 18.06 11.63
CA PRO A 87 13.39 18.79 10.76
C PRO A 87 14.85 18.69 11.21
N GLU A 88 15.09 18.61 12.51
CA GLU A 88 16.41 18.47 13.11
C GLU A 88 17.04 17.12 12.76
N ALA A 89 16.28 16.02 12.91
CA ALA A 89 16.74 14.69 12.50
C ALA A 89 17.06 14.65 11.00
N TYR A 90 16.22 15.27 10.17
CA TYR A 90 16.48 15.39 8.73
C TYR A 90 17.76 16.19 8.44
N PHE A 91 17.96 17.33 9.11
CA PHE A 91 19.15 18.16 8.93
C PHE A 91 20.43 17.42 9.35
N ILE A 92 20.37 16.64 10.43
CA ILE A 92 21.50 15.82 10.88
C ILE A 92 21.89 14.80 9.79
N GLU A 93 20.92 14.05 9.27
CA GLU A 93 21.14 13.00 8.29
C GLU A 93 21.55 13.52 6.90
N ASN A 94 20.98 14.64 6.43
CA ASN A 94 21.21 15.11 5.06
C ASN A 94 22.30 16.19 4.95
N ASP A 95 22.49 16.99 5.99
CA ASP A 95 23.45 18.11 5.96
C ASP A 95 24.70 17.79 6.81
N ILE A 96 24.54 17.26 8.03
CA ILE A 96 25.68 17.01 8.95
C ILE A 96 26.43 15.71 8.63
N ALA A 97 25.71 14.64 8.25
CA ALA A 97 26.30 13.31 8.04
C ALA A 97 27.43 13.31 7.01
N THR A 98 27.31 14.13 5.96
CA THR A 98 28.36 14.28 4.94
C THR A 98 29.66 14.83 5.55
N SER A 99 29.58 15.83 6.42
CA SER A 99 30.76 16.37 7.12
C SER A 99 31.38 15.35 8.08
N ILE A 100 30.56 14.57 8.79
CA ILE A 100 31.03 13.48 9.66
C ILE A 100 31.76 12.42 8.83
N ARG A 101 31.17 11.98 7.71
CA ARG A 101 31.79 11.03 6.80
C ARG A 101 33.15 11.52 6.30
N ASN A 102 33.21 12.76 5.82
CA ASN A 102 34.45 13.37 5.34
C ASN A 102 35.52 13.42 6.43
N MET A 103 35.15 13.81 7.66
CA MET A 103 36.05 13.78 8.81
C MET A 103 36.61 12.37 9.06
N ASN A 104 35.76 11.34 9.02
CA ASN A 104 36.17 9.95 9.23
C ASN A 104 37.05 9.44 8.07
N GLU A 105 36.71 9.74 6.81
CA GLU A 105 37.55 9.40 5.65
C GLU A 105 38.94 10.05 5.75
N TYR A 106 39.01 11.37 5.99
CA TYR A 106 40.28 12.07 6.07
C TYR A 106 41.14 11.60 7.24
N LYS A 107 40.53 11.29 8.37
CA LYS A 107 41.24 10.84 9.57
C LYS A 107 41.76 9.41 9.45
N TYR A 108 40.92 8.48 8.98
CA TYR A 108 41.21 7.04 9.07
C TYR A 108 41.77 6.46 7.76
N ARG A 109 41.29 6.91 6.60
CA ARG A 109 41.75 6.44 5.29
C ARG A 109 42.89 7.29 4.77
N ASN A 110 42.65 8.58 4.54
CA ASN A 110 43.61 9.47 3.86
C ASN A 110 44.76 9.88 4.77
N LYS A 111 44.48 9.98 6.08
CA LYS A 111 45.41 10.49 7.11
C LYS A 111 45.89 11.91 6.78
N ASP A 112 44.95 12.73 6.33
CA ASP A 112 45.15 14.12 5.92
C ASP A 112 44.57 15.07 6.98
N ASP A 113 45.46 15.61 7.80
CA ASP A 113 45.09 16.52 8.88
C ASP A 113 44.55 17.87 8.36
N GLU A 114 44.96 18.32 7.18
CA GLU A 114 44.51 19.61 6.62
C GLU A 114 43.04 19.49 6.19
N SER A 115 42.73 18.49 5.36
CA SER A 115 41.36 18.19 4.92
C SER A 115 40.45 17.81 6.09
N TYR A 116 40.97 17.09 7.09
CA TYR A 116 40.22 16.80 8.32
C TYR A 116 39.83 18.07 9.06
N ASN A 117 40.76 19.01 9.25
CA ASN A 117 40.49 20.26 9.94
C ASN A 117 39.50 21.16 9.18
N GLU A 118 39.50 21.12 7.85
CA GLU A 118 38.50 21.80 7.03
C GLU A 118 37.11 21.17 7.17
N ALA A 119 37.00 19.85 7.03
CA ALA A 119 35.75 19.13 7.22
C ALA A 119 35.19 19.34 8.64
N LYS A 120 36.06 19.37 9.65
CA LYS A 120 35.68 19.64 11.04
C LYS A 120 35.14 21.06 11.25
N LYS A 121 35.70 22.08 10.58
CA LYS A 121 35.15 23.46 10.66
C LYS A 121 33.74 23.52 10.11
N GLU A 122 33.46 22.83 9.01
CA GLU A 122 32.10 22.76 8.45
C GLU A 122 31.16 22.00 9.40
N TYR A 123 31.59 20.86 9.94
CA TYR A 123 30.84 20.14 10.98
C TYR A 123 30.51 21.04 12.18
N ASP A 124 31.50 21.71 12.77
CA ASP A 124 31.31 22.57 13.95
C ASP A 124 30.31 23.71 13.64
N LYS A 125 30.37 24.29 12.44
CA LYS A 125 29.42 25.30 11.96
C LYS A 125 28.00 24.75 11.86
N LEU A 126 27.82 23.55 11.30
CA LEU A 126 26.51 22.92 11.17
C LEU A 126 25.92 22.51 12.53
N VAL A 127 26.75 22.03 13.46
CA VAL A 127 26.31 21.73 14.84
C VAL A 127 25.87 23.00 15.59
N VAL A 128 26.55 24.13 15.39
CA VAL A 128 26.10 25.42 15.93
C VAL A 128 24.75 25.84 15.34
N LYS A 129 24.52 25.60 14.03
CA LYS A 129 23.23 25.82 13.37
C LYS A 129 22.14 24.90 13.94
N LEU A 130 22.44 23.62 14.18
CA LEU A 130 21.52 22.66 14.79
C LEU A 130 21.07 23.08 16.20
N ASN A 131 21.97 23.59 17.04
CA ASN A 131 21.63 24.01 18.41
C ASN A 131 20.59 25.15 18.48
N ASN A 132 20.44 25.92 17.39
CA ASN A 132 19.40 26.94 17.24
C ASN A 132 18.67 26.75 15.90
N PHE A 133 18.26 25.51 15.61
CA PHE A 133 17.71 25.18 14.30
C PHE A 133 16.39 25.91 14.04
N ASP A 134 16.38 26.73 12.99
CA ASP A 134 15.19 27.36 12.46
C ASP A 134 15.00 26.90 11.02
N TRP A 135 14.16 25.88 10.85
CA TRP A 135 13.87 25.31 9.54
C TRP A 135 13.24 26.33 8.58
N LYS A 136 12.54 27.36 9.08
CA LYS A 136 11.98 28.41 8.19
C LYS A 136 13.11 29.25 7.60
N LYS A 137 14.10 29.59 8.43
CA LYS A 137 15.30 30.28 7.95
C LYS A 137 16.09 29.42 6.96
N ASP A 138 16.19 28.11 7.21
CA ASP A 138 16.84 27.18 6.29
C ASP A 138 16.14 27.14 4.91
N LEU A 139 14.80 27.15 4.89
CA LEU A 139 14.04 27.24 3.64
C LEU A 139 14.30 28.55 2.88
N GLU A 140 14.38 29.68 3.57
CA GLU A 140 14.71 30.97 2.94
C GLU A 140 16.16 30.99 2.40
N GLU A 141 17.11 30.37 3.11
CA GLU A 141 18.48 30.18 2.62
C GLU A 141 18.51 29.32 1.35
N LYS A 142 17.77 28.20 1.32
CA LYS A 142 17.64 27.33 0.13
C LYS A 142 16.97 28.07 -1.04
N LYS A 143 15.91 28.82 -0.78
CA LYS A 143 15.25 29.67 -1.78
C LYS A 143 16.21 30.68 -2.41
N ALA A 144 16.97 31.40 -1.59
CA ALA A 144 17.96 32.37 -2.08
C ALA A 144 19.05 31.69 -2.92
N SER A 145 19.46 30.47 -2.55
CA SER A 145 20.40 29.66 -3.34
C SER A 145 19.84 29.31 -4.72
N TYR A 146 18.59 28.82 -4.80
CA TYR A 146 17.96 28.49 -6.08
C TYR A 146 17.71 29.72 -6.95
N GLU A 147 17.32 30.85 -6.37
CA GLU A 147 17.17 32.12 -7.11
C GLU A 147 18.49 32.59 -7.71
N LYS A 148 19.59 32.45 -6.95
CA LYS A 148 20.94 32.79 -7.42
C LYS A 148 21.37 31.85 -8.56
N GLU A 149 21.23 30.54 -8.38
CA GLU A 149 21.54 29.54 -9.41
C GLU A 149 20.76 29.81 -10.71
N LEU A 150 19.46 30.10 -10.60
CA LEU A 150 18.61 30.41 -11.73
C LEU A 150 19.07 31.69 -12.47
N ALA A 151 19.51 32.72 -11.74
CA ALA A 151 20.03 33.94 -12.33
C ALA A 151 21.36 33.71 -13.07
N GLU A 152 22.24 32.87 -12.50
CA GLU A 152 23.50 32.46 -13.12
C GLU A 152 23.25 31.65 -14.41
N LEU A 153 22.34 30.68 -14.37
CA LEU A 153 21.95 29.86 -15.53
C LEU A 153 21.32 30.69 -16.65
N ARG A 154 20.44 31.65 -16.32
CA ARG A 154 19.84 32.55 -17.32
C ARG A 154 20.88 33.45 -17.99
N SER A 155 21.84 33.96 -17.21
CA SER A 155 22.96 34.74 -17.74
C SER A 155 23.87 33.90 -18.65
N LEU A 156 24.12 32.63 -18.27
CA LEU A 156 24.88 31.69 -19.08
C LEU A 156 24.15 31.34 -20.40
N HIS A 157 22.83 31.18 -20.35
CA HIS A 157 22.00 30.94 -21.53
C HIS A 157 22.07 32.09 -22.55
N GLU A 158 22.07 33.35 -22.10
CA GLU A 158 22.18 34.53 -22.97
C GLU A 158 23.54 34.65 -23.66
N THR A 159 24.61 34.25 -22.98
CA THR A 159 26.00 34.37 -23.46
C THR A 159 26.50 33.17 -24.26
N THR A 160 25.76 32.06 -24.22
CA THR A 160 26.05 30.87 -25.01
C THR A 160 25.50 31.04 -26.43
N ASP A 161 26.24 30.61 -27.46
CA ASP A 161 25.76 30.65 -28.87
C ASP A 161 25.47 29.25 -29.42
N ASP A 162 26.16 28.24 -28.90
CA ASP A 162 26.01 26.84 -29.34
C ASP A 162 24.64 26.27 -28.94
N LYS A 163 23.95 25.68 -29.92
CA LYS A 163 22.59 25.17 -29.73
C LYS A 163 22.53 24.01 -28.73
N ALA A 164 23.48 23.07 -28.80
CA ALA A 164 23.48 21.92 -27.90
C ALA A 164 23.71 22.35 -26.45
N SER A 165 24.60 23.32 -26.24
CA SER A 165 24.86 23.94 -24.94
C SER A 165 23.65 24.70 -24.42
N LYS A 166 22.93 25.45 -25.28
CA LYS A 166 21.65 26.10 -24.90
C LYS A 166 20.58 25.10 -24.48
N ASP A 167 20.40 24.03 -25.25
CA ASP A 167 19.41 22.99 -24.94
C ASP A 167 19.70 22.33 -23.57
N SER A 168 20.98 22.17 -23.21
CA SER A 168 21.39 21.69 -21.87
C SER A 168 21.05 22.71 -20.78
N ILE A 169 21.42 23.98 -20.98
CA ILE A 169 21.16 25.05 -20.01
C ILE A 169 19.65 25.23 -19.81
N ASP A 170 18.82 25.11 -20.86
CA ASP A 170 17.37 25.13 -20.77
C ASP A 170 16.81 24.01 -19.88
N SER A 171 17.46 22.83 -19.90
CA SER A 171 17.12 21.73 -19.01
C SER A 171 17.48 22.05 -17.56
N ASP A 172 18.66 22.62 -17.32
CA ASP A 172 19.12 23.03 -15.99
C ASP A 172 18.24 24.14 -15.41
N ILE A 173 17.85 25.12 -16.24
CA ILE A 173 16.90 26.18 -15.86
C ILE A 173 15.57 25.57 -15.42
N LYS A 174 15.00 24.63 -16.19
CA LYS A 174 13.74 23.98 -15.81
C LYS A 174 13.86 23.21 -14.50
N ASN A 175 14.97 22.53 -14.27
CA ASN A 175 15.23 21.82 -13.02
C ASN A 175 15.30 22.80 -11.83
N ALA A 176 16.07 23.89 -11.96
CA ALA A 176 16.16 24.93 -10.94
C ALA A 176 14.80 25.60 -10.67
N GLU A 177 13.98 25.85 -11.71
CA GLU A 177 12.62 26.38 -11.55
C GLU A 177 11.71 25.44 -10.76
N VAL A 178 11.84 24.12 -10.94
CA VAL A 178 11.09 23.13 -10.16
C VAL A 178 11.50 23.18 -8.69
N TYR A 179 12.79 23.17 -8.36
CA TYR A 179 13.23 23.27 -6.97
C TYR A 179 12.81 24.59 -6.30
N LEU A 180 12.89 25.70 -7.03
CA LEU A 180 12.39 27.00 -6.56
C LEU A 180 10.88 26.98 -6.33
N TYR A 181 10.11 26.33 -7.20
CA TYR A 181 8.67 26.16 -7.02
C TYR A 181 8.36 25.37 -5.73
N LEU A 182 9.05 24.24 -5.52
CA LEU A 182 8.81 23.38 -4.35
C LEU A 182 9.23 24.05 -3.04
N VAL A 183 10.34 24.78 -3.00
CA VAL A 183 10.74 25.50 -1.78
C VAL A 183 9.75 26.63 -1.45
N ASN A 184 9.24 27.34 -2.46
CA ASN A 184 8.20 28.35 -2.26
C ASN A 184 6.88 27.71 -1.78
N TYR A 185 6.54 26.53 -2.30
CA TYR A 185 5.40 25.76 -1.83
C TYR A 185 5.55 25.38 -0.34
N ARG A 186 6.73 24.90 0.06
CA ARG A 186 7.07 24.58 1.45
C ARG A 186 6.95 25.79 2.37
N ILE A 187 7.51 26.93 1.98
CA ILE A 187 7.43 28.19 2.76
C ILE A 187 5.97 28.61 2.93
N LYS A 188 5.19 28.64 1.83
CA LYS A 188 3.79 29.06 1.84
C LYS A 188 2.92 28.18 2.74
N ASN A 189 3.13 26.87 2.73
CA ASN A 189 2.31 25.90 3.44
C ASN A 189 2.92 25.48 4.80
N GLU A 190 4.02 26.12 5.22
CA GLU A 190 4.73 25.84 6.48
C GLU A 190 5.19 24.37 6.62
N ILE A 191 5.75 23.80 5.54
CA ILE A 191 6.19 22.39 5.49
C ILE A 191 7.72 22.32 5.55
N PRO A 192 8.32 21.81 6.64
CA PRO A 192 9.76 21.62 6.72
C PRO A 192 10.21 20.41 5.88
N TYR A 193 11.51 20.34 5.60
CA TYR A 193 12.14 19.08 5.20
C TYR A 193 12.19 18.14 6.41
N ALA A 194 11.70 16.91 6.24
CA ALA A 194 11.53 15.94 7.33
C ALA A 194 11.29 14.53 6.79
N TYR A 195 11.50 13.49 7.61
CA TYR A 195 11.16 12.11 7.25
C TYR A 195 9.69 11.79 7.56
N ASN A 196 8.78 12.40 6.83
CA ASN A 196 7.33 12.14 6.89
C ASN A 196 6.72 12.13 5.47
N SER A 197 5.51 11.58 5.28
CA SER A 197 5.01 11.42 3.91
C SER A 197 4.74 12.74 3.21
N VAL A 198 4.41 13.80 3.94
CA VAL A 198 4.15 15.13 3.39
C VAL A 198 5.42 15.68 2.73
N SER A 199 6.54 15.67 3.44
CA SER A 199 7.83 16.09 2.87
C SER A 199 8.27 15.14 1.76
N ASN A 200 8.19 13.81 1.98
CA ASN A 200 8.61 12.81 1.00
C ASN A 200 7.82 12.94 -0.33
N SER A 201 6.54 13.28 -0.27
CA SER A 201 5.72 13.51 -1.47
C SER A 201 6.22 14.71 -2.28
N ILE A 202 6.60 15.80 -1.61
CA ILE A 202 7.18 16.98 -2.27
C ILE A 202 8.54 16.64 -2.86
N ASP A 203 9.39 15.91 -2.12
CA ASP A 203 10.74 15.53 -2.54
C ASP A 203 10.74 14.51 -3.69
N ARG A 204 9.68 13.71 -3.83
CA ARG A 204 9.47 12.79 -4.96
C ARG A 204 9.20 13.52 -6.27
N TYR A 205 8.59 14.71 -6.24
CA TYR A 205 8.08 15.40 -7.43
C TYR A 205 9.12 15.63 -8.55
N PRO A 206 10.36 16.11 -8.29
CA PRO A 206 11.34 16.35 -9.36
C PRO A 206 11.68 15.09 -10.15
N SER A 207 12.01 14.00 -9.44
CA SER A 207 12.31 12.71 -10.07
C SER A 207 11.13 12.16 -10.85
N LEU A 208 9.91 12.33 -10.32
CA LEU A 208 8.69 11.86 -10.96
C LEU A 208 8.33 12.66 -12.22
N LEU A 209 8.57 13.97 -12.21
CA LEU A 209 8.43 14.84 -13.38
C LEU A 209 9.41 14.44 -14.49
N GLU A 210 10.66 14.11 -14.14
CA GLU A 210 11.65 13.62 -15.10
C GLU A 210 11.24 12.28 -15.73
N GLU A 211 10.79 11.32 -14.91
CA GLU A 211 10.26 10.04 -15.38
C GLU A 211 9.07 10.26 -16.33
N TYR A 212 8.11 11.12 -15.95
CA TYR A 212 6.95 11.47 -16.77
C TYR A 212 7.34 12.11 -18.12
N ASN A 213 8.27 13.07 -18.10
CA ASN A 213 8.74 13.73 -19.31
C ASN A 213 9.44 12.75 -20.26
N THR A 214 10.21 11.81 -19.69
CA THR A 214 10.85 10.73 -20.45
C THR A 214 9.82 9.82 -21.12
N ILE A 215 8.76 9.44 -20.40
CA ILE A 215 7.65 8.65 -20.93
C ILE A 215 6.97 9.38 -22.10
N LYS A 216 6.70 10.69 -21.94
CA LYS A 216 6.07 11.53 -22.97
C LYS A 216 6.95 11.77 -24.19
N LYS A 217 8.26 11.91 -24.01
CA LYS A 217 9.21 11.99 -25.13
C LYS A 217 9.21 10.70 -25.96
N ASN A 218 9.00 9.56 -25.30
CA ASN A 218 9.00 8.24 -25.90
C ASN A 218 7.59 7.73 -26.28
N ASP A 219 6.56 8.59 -26.31
CA ASP A 219 5.16 8.17 -26.55
C ASP A 219 4.95 7.58 -27.95
N ASN A 220 5.76 8.01 -28.93
CA ASN A 220 5.73 7.50 -30.31
C ASN A 220 6.47 6.16 -30.48
N VAL A 221 7.18 5.68 -29.45
CA VAL A 221 7.90 4.41 -29.51
C VAL A 221 6.90 3.27 -29.27
N VAL A 222 7.01 2.20 -30.06
CA VAL A 222 6.18 1.01 -29.83
C VAL A 222 6.57 0.37 -28.51
N LYS A 223 5.69 0.47 -27.51
CA LYS A 223 5.89 -0.07 -26.17
C LYS A 223 5.22 -1.44 -26.02
N THR A 224 5.87 -2.33 -25.30
CA THR A 224 5.25 -3.56 -24.82
C THR A 224 4.20 -3.22 -23.75
N LYS A 225 3.21 -4.10 -23.53
CA LYS A 225 2.19 -3.84 -22.51
C LYS A 225 2.76 -3.77 -21.09
N ALA A 226 3.82 -4.51 -20.79
CA ALA A 226 4.52 -4.42 -19.51
C ALA A 226 5.20 -3.05 -19.33
N GLN A 227 5.73 -2.45 -20.39
CA GLN A 227 6.24 -1.08 -20.37
C GLN A 227 5.10 -0.08 -20.17
N ILE A 228 3.98 -0.22 -20.90
CA ILE A 228 2.80 0.64 -20.71
C ILE A 228 2.28 0.55 -19.27
N TYR A 229 2.29 -0.63 -18.65
CA TYR A 229 1.86 -0.81 -17.27
C TYR A 229 2.75 0.00 -16.30
N ARG A 230 4.08 -0.11 -16.43
CA ARG A 230 5.02 0.67 -15.62
C ARG A 230 4.89 2.18 -15.87
N ASP A 231 4.78 2.57 -17.15
CA ASP A 231 4.58 3.96 -17.53
C ASP A 231 3.27 4.51 -16.94
N ASN A 232 2.20 3.71 -16.91
CA ASN A 232 0.93 4.08 -16.30
C ASN A 232 1.07 4.34 -14.81
N ASP A 233 1.81 3.52 -14.05
CA ASP A 233 2.03 3.76 -12.63
C ASP A 233 2.70 5.13 -12.39
N THR A 234 3.76 5.45 -13.14
CA THR A 234 4.41 6.78 -13.11
C THR A 234 3.46 7.90 -13.54
N ILE A 235 2.71 7.73 -14.64
CA ILE A 235 1.75 8.72 -15.14
C ILE A 235 0.69 9.01 -14.07
N LYS A 236 0.17 7.96 -13.42
CA LYS A 236 -0.83 8.06 -12.37
C LYS A 236 -0.26 8.87 -11.19
N GLU A 237 0.88 8.44 -10.65
CA GLU A 237 1.54 9.08 -9.50
C GLU A 237 1.84 10.56 -9.80
N TYR A 238 2.38 10.86 -10.99
CA TYR A 238 2.70 12.23 -11.40
C TYR A 238 1.46 13.13 -11.44
N ASN A 239 0.38 12.68 -12.09
CA ASN A 239 -0.82 13.50 -12.22
C ASN A 239 -1.51 13.71 -10.88
N GLU A 240 -1.56 12.69 -10.02
CA GLU A 240 -2.12 12.79 -8.67
C GLU A 240 -1.31 13.76 -7.81
N LEU A 241 0.03 13.63 -7.78
CA LEU A 241 0.91 14.50 -7.00
C LEU A 241 0.92 15.94 -7.51
N LYS A 242 0.99 16.14 -8.84
CA LYS A 242 0.89 17.45 -9.46
C LYS A 242 -0.42 18.15 -9.08
N TYR A 243 -1.54 17.43 -9.17
CA TYR A 243 -2.83 17.98 -8.80
C TYR A 243 -2.87 18.39 -7.32
N LYS A 244 -2.27 17.59 -6.43
CA LYS A 244 -2.17 17.93 -5.01
C LYS A 244 -1.31 19.17 -4.75
N LEU A 245 -0.18 19.31 -5.45
CA LEU A 245 0.67 20.50 -5.39
C LEU A 245 -0.11 21.74 -5.86
N ASP A 246 -0.68 21.68 -7.07
CA ASP A 246 -1.36 22.82 -7.70
C ASP A 246 -2.56 23.32 -6.86
N ASN A 247 -3.28 22.42 -6.18
CA ASN A 247 -4.44 22.74 -5.36
C ASN A 247 -4.12 22.93 -3.86
N ASN A 248 -2.85 22.90 -3.45
CA ASN A 248 -2.43 22.96 -2.04
C ASN A 248 -3.11 21.90 -1.15
N LEU A 249 -3.23 20.67 -1.66
CA LEU A 249 -3.83 19.54 -0.96
C LEU A 249 -2.81 18.69 -0.19
N ILE A 250 -1.50 18.86 -0.47
CA ILE A 250 -0.45 18.20 0.33
C ILE A 250 -0.46 18.81 1.73
N ASN A 251 -0.98 18.03 2.68
CA ASN A 251 -1.05 18.38 4.09
C ASN A 251 -0.90 17.10 4.92
N ASN A 252 -0.74 17.24 6.24
CA ASN A 252 -0.61 16.10 7.16
C ASN A 252 -1.83 15.13 7.17
N LYS A 253 -2.89 15.40 6.40
CA LYS A 253 -4.03 14.49 6.19
C LYS A 253 -3.84 13.56 4.99
N ASP A 254 -2.84 13.80 4.14
CA ASP A 254 -2.47 12.88 3.07
C ASP A 254 -1.86 11.59 3.63
N ASP A 255 -1.12 11.68 4.74
CA ASP A 255 -0.71 10.52 5.56
C ASP A 255 -1.92 9.64 5.92
N VAL A 256 -3.01 10.27 6.36
CA VAL A 256 -4.20 9.55 6.84
C VAL A 256 -4.95 8.88 5.69
N GLN A 257 -5.05 9.55 4.54
CA GLN A 257 -5.76 8.97 3.39
C GLN A 257 -4.98 7.80 2.80
N GLN A 258 -3.66 7.94 2.65
CA GLN A 258 -2.81 6.86 2.17
C GLN A 258 -2.77 5.72 3.19
N ALA A 259 -2.65 6.01 4.49
CA ALA A 259 -2.76 5.02 5.56
C ALA A 259 -4.09 4.27 5.50
N ILE A 260 -5.23 4.94 5.34
CA ILE A 260 -6.54 4.28 5.17
C ILE A 260 -6.54 3.32 3.96
N ILE A 261 -5.96 3.72 2.83
CA ILE A 261 -5.90 2.88 1.63
C ILE A 261 -5.02 1.65 1.89
N ASP A 262 -3.84 1.84 2.47
CA ASP A 262 -2.88 0.77 2.76
C ASP A 262 -3.44 -0.21 3.79
N ASP A 263 -4.11 0.29 4.80
CA ASP A 263 -4.83 -0.49 5.81
C ASP A 263 -5.96 -1.32 5.20
N VAL A 264 -6.69 -0.76 4.24
CA VAL A 264 -7.72 -1.50 3.50
C VAL A 264 -7.09 -2.60 2.66
N VAL A 265 -5.91 -2.38 2.06
CA VAL A 265 -5.18 -3.45 1.39
C VAL A 265 -4.77 -4.55 2.39
N ALA A 266 -4.24 -4.17 3.55
CA ALA A 266 -3.91 -5.09 4.63
C ALA A 266 -5.15 -5.84 5.16
N SER A 267 -6.34 -5.21 5.11
CA SER A 267 -7.62 -5.79 5.52
C SER A 267 -8.00 -7.08 4.79
N LYS A 268 -7.52 -7.23 3.55
CA LYS A 268 -7.91 -8.33 2.65
C LYS A 268 -7.60 -9.70 3.25
N LEU A 269 -6.52 -9.82 4.04
CA LEU A 269 -6.18 -11.04 4.77
C LEU A 269 -7.24 -11.38 5.84
N TYR A 270 -7.68 -10.39 6.61
CA TYR A 270 -8.66 -10.59 7.67
C TYR A 270 -10.03 -10.98 7.10
N VAL A 271 -10.44 -10.32 6.01
CA VAL A 271 -11.66 -10.68 5.27
C VAL A 271 -11.57 -12.10 4.75
N PHE A 272 -10.42 -12.50 4.21
CA PHE A 272 -10.20 -13.86 3.71
C PHE A 272 -10.34 -14.92 4.81
N ILE A 273 -9.78 -14.71 6.01
CA ILE A 273 -9.93 -15.64 7.13
C ILE A 273 -11.38 -15.72 7.63
N ALA A 274 -12.07 -14.59 7.76
CA ALA A 274 -13.49 -14.59 8.13
C ALA A 274 -14.34 -15.35 7.10
N PHE A 275 -14.05 -15.14 5.83
CA PHE A 275 -14.66 -15.88 4.73
C PHE A 275 -14.47 -17.39 4.92
N LEU A 276 -13.28 -17.88 5.28
CA LEU A 276 -13.05 -19.31 5.54
C LEU A 276 -13.88 -19.85 6.70
N ILE A 277 -14.04 -19.09 7.78
CA ILE A 277 -14.88 -19.46 8.94
C ILE A 277 -16.36 -19.56 8.54
N ILE A 278 -16.83 -18.61 7.73
CA ILE A 278 -18.21 -18.56 7.24
C ILE A 278 -18.45 -19.71 6.26
N ALA A 279 -17.65 -19.81 5.20
CA ALA A 279 -17.87 -20.70 4.06
C ALA A 279 -17.47 -22.15 4.33
N GLY A 280 -16.38 -22.39 5.06
CA GLY A 280 -15.87 -23.72 5.35
C GLY A 280 -16.86 -24.60 6.12
N GLY A 281 -17.72 -23.98 6.93
CA GLY A 281 -18.74 -24.69 7.70
C GLY A 281 -20.16 -24.66 7.13
N LEU A 282 -20.39 -24.13 5.91
CA LEU A 282 -21.75 -23.99 5.35
C LEU A 282 -22.47 -25.32 5.15
N PHE A 283 -21.82 -26.24 4.43
CA PHE A 283 -22.34 -27.57 4.13
C PHE A 283 -21.60 -28.65 4.91
N ALA A 284 -20.28 -28.53 5.04
CA ALA A 284 -19.45 -29.57 5.62
C ALA A 284 -19.79 -29.87 7.10
N GLU A 285 -20.10 -28.84 7.90
CA GLU A 285 -20.54 -29.07 9.29
C GLU A 285 -21.89 -29.80 9.36
N GLU A 286 -22.80 -29.54 8.42
CA GLU A 286 -24.13 -30.17 8.41
C GLU A 286 -24.09 -31.61 7.92
N PHE A 287 -23.16 -31.92 7.02
CA PHE A 287 -22.86 -33.29 6.64
C PHE A 287 -22.22 -34.05 7.80
N ASN A 288 -21.21 -33.48 8.43
CA ASN A 288 -20.49 -34.11 9.55
C ASN A 288 -21.42 -34.34 10.77
N LYS A 289 -22.26 -33.35 11.13
CA LYS A 289 -23.23 -33.47 12.24
C LYS A 289 -24.53 -34.21 11.87
N GLY A 290 -24.71 -34.60 10.60
CA GLY A 290 -25.95 -35.21 10.11
C GLY A 290 -27.19 -34.29 10.07
N THR A 291 -27.07 -33.01 10.46
CA THR A 291 -28.19 -32.04 10.49
C THR A 291 -28.76 -31.72 9.11
N ILE A 292 -28.01 -32.03 8.03
CA ILE A 292 -28.50 -31.90 6.66
C ILE A 292 -29.80 -32.71 6.42
N LYS A 293 -29.99 -33.83 7.12
CA LYS A 293 -31.22 -34.63 7.06
C LYS A 293 -32.43 -33.84 7.54
N GLN A 294 -32.28 -33.12 8.65
CA GLN A 294 -33.37 -32.32 9.24
C GLN A 294 -33.80 -31.18 8.31
N LEU A 295 -32.85 -30.59 7.58
CA LEU A 295 -33.13 -29.57 6.57
C LEU A 295 -33.93 -30.12 5.37
N LEU A 296 -33.68 -31.38 4.99
CA LEU A 296 -34.27 -32.00 3.81
C LEU A 296 -35.64 -32.63 4.03
N ILE A 297 -36.03 -32.86 5.29
CA ILE A 297 -37.40 -33.30 5.65
C ILE A 297 -38.39 -32.13 5.57
N ARG A 298 -37.92 -30.88 5.68
CA ARG A 298 -38.76 -29.69 5.54
C ARG A 298 -39.26 -29.54 4.10
N PRO A 299 -40.39 -28.83 3.86
CA PRO A 299 -40.97 -28.64 2.52
C PRO A 299 -40.20 -27.61 1.68
N TYR A 300 -38.87 -27.75 1.61
CA TYR A 300 -37.94 -26.97 0.79
C TYR A 300 -37.21 -27.89 -0.17
N THR A 301 -37.05 -27.48 -1.43
CA THR A 301 -36.29 -28.28 -2.40
C THR A 301 -34.79 -28.21 -2.12
N ARG A 302 -34.02 -29.23 -2.52
CA ARG A 302 -32.56 -29.22 -2.43
C ARG A 302 -31.95 -27.96 -3.05
N THR A 303 -32.48 -27.52 -4.20
CA THR A 303 -32.05 -26.28 -4.85
C THR A 303 -32.32 -25.06 -3.99
N GLN A 304 -33.48 -24.97 -3.33
CA GLN A 304 -33.79 -23.83 -2.45
C GLN A 304 -32.86 -23.76 -1.25
N ILE A 305 -32.57 -24.90 -0.61
CA ILE A 305 -31.60 -24.99 0.49
C ILE A 305 -30.24 -24.52 0.01
N TYR A 306 -29.78 -25.06 -1.13
CA TYR A 306 -28.49 -24.73 -1.70
C TYR A 306 -28.34 -23.23 -2.02
N VAL A 307 -29.29 -22.66 -2.76
CA VAL A 307 -29.30 -21.24 -3.13
C VAL A 307 -29.37 -20.35 -1.88
N SER A 308 -30.19 -20.71 -0.89
CA SER A 308 -30.31 -19.91 0.34
C SER A 308 -29.00 -19.80 1.12
N LYS A 309 -28.22 -20.89 1.17
CA LYS A 309 -26.91 -20.95 1.82
C LYS A 309 -25.86 -20.09 1.11
N ILE A 310 -25.84 -20.12 -0.22
CA ILE A 310 -24.93 -19.29 -1.01
C ILE A 310 -25.27 -17.81 -0.86
N VAL A 311 -26.54 -17.44 -0.98
CA VAL A 311 -26.95 -16.05 -0.84
C VAL A 311 -26.64 -15.55 0.58
N ALA A 312 -26.90 -16.37 1.61
CA ALA A 312 -26.54 -16.04 2.98
C ALA A 312 -25.01 -15.88 3.17
N SER A 313 -24.18 -16.72 2.54
CA SER A 313 -22.72 -16.61 2.67
C SER A 313 -22.15 -15.38 1.98
N VAL A 314 -22.65 -15.04 0.79
CA VAL A 314 -22.26 -13.81 0.08
C VAL A 314 -22.66 -12.57 0.90
N ILE A 315 -23.89 -12.51 1.41
CA ILE A 315 -24.35 -11.41 2.27
C ILE A 315 -23.51 -11.32 3.55
N ALA A 316 -23.26 -12.45 4.22
CA ALA A 316 -22.45 -12.46 5.45
C ALA A 316 -21.01 -11.99 5.20
N THR A 317 -20.41 -12.37 4.07
CA THR A 317 -19.05 -11.94 3.70
C THR A 317 -19.04 -10.44 3.39
N ALA A 318 -20.01 -9.93 2.63
CA ALA A 318 -20.15 -8.49 2.38
C ALA A 318 -20.37 -7.68 3.67
N MET A 319 -21.19 -8.19 4.61
CA MET A 319 -21.37 -7.58 5.93
C MET A 319 -20.08 -7.59 6.76
N PHE A 320 -19.28 -8.66 6.66
CA PHE A 320 -17.97 -8.71 7.33
C PHE A 320 -16.97 -7.72 6.73
N MET A 321 -16.94 -7.57 5.40
CA MET A 321 -16.12 -6.55 4.73
C MET A 321 -16.51 -5.13 5.20
N LEU A 322 -17.82 -4.85 5.30
CA LEU A 322 -18.31 -3.58 5.86
C LEU A 322 -17.92 -3.40 7.33
N PHE A 323 -17.97 -4.47 8.14
CA PHE A 323 -17.50 -4.44 9.52
C PHE A 323 -16.01 -4.08 9.59
N MET A 324 -15.17 -4.70 8.76
CA MET A 324 -13.74 -4.37 8.70
C MET A 324 -13.54 -2.90 8.33
N LEU A 325 -14.25 -2.41 7.30
CA LEU A 325 -14.20 -1.00 6.92
C LEU A 325 -14.47 -0.09 8.14
N VAL A 326 -15.50 -0.38 8.94
CA VAL A 326 -15.79 0.38 10.17
C VAL A 326 -14.65 0.30 11.19
N VAL A 327 -14.08 -0.89 11.42
CA VAL A 327 -12.96 -1.06 12.37
C VAL A 327 -11.75 -0.21 11.99
N PHE A 328 -11.35 -0.22 10.72
CA PHE A 328 -10.24 0.62 10.23
C PHE A 328 -10.54 2.10 10.38
N ASN A 329 -11.73 2.54 9.98
CA ASN A 329 -12.12 3.95 10.13
C ASN A 329 -12.08 4.38 11.60
N VAL A 330 -12.45 3.52 12.55
CA VAL A 330 -12.35 3.80 13.98
C VAL A 330 -10.89 3.86 14.44
N PHE A 331 -10.05 2.90 14.02
CA PHE A 331 -8.61 2.90 14.34
C PHE A 331 -7.93 4.20 13.87
N GLU A 332 -8.24 4.63 12.66
CA GLU A 332 -7.71 5.85 12.05
C GLU A 332 -8.18 7.13 12.76
N ILE A 333 -9.46 7.20 13.14
CA ILE A 333 -9.97 8.31 13.95
C ILE A 333 -9.19 8.44 15.27
N ILE A 334 -8.83 7.31 15.88
CA ILE A 334 -8.12 7.28 17.17
C ILE A 334 -6.65 7.71 16.99
N ASN A 335 -5.96 7.21 15.96
CA ASN A 335 -4.54 7.54 15.72
C ASN A 335 -4.34 9.00 15.29
N TYR A 336 -5.16 9.48 14.36
CA TYR A 336 -4.98 10.78 13.72
C TYR A 336 -5.89 11.89 14.28
N LYS A 337 -6.60 11.62 15.38
CA LYS A 337 -7.41 12.58 16.16
C LYS A 337 -8.35 13.46 15.32
N GLY A 338 -9.06 12.89 14.35
CA GLY A 338 -9.95 13.69 13.49
C GLY A 338 -10.92 12.89 12.62
N ILE A 339 -12.22 13.03 12.88
CA ILE A 339 -13.31 12.48 12.03
C ILE A 339 -13.31 13.13 10.63
N GLY A 340 -12.83 14.38 10.53
CA GLY A 340 -12.79 15.11 9.26
C GLY A 340 -11.95 14.44 8.16
N ASN A 341 -11.01 13.58 8.54
CA ASN A 341 -10.12 12.89 7.59
C ASN A 341 -10.87 11.84 6.75
N LEU A 342 -11.95 11.24 7.27
CA LEU A 342 -12.78 10.29 6.53
C LEU A 342 -13.55 10.91 5.36
N PHE A 343 -13.74 12.23 5.41
CA PHE A 343 -14.45 13.00 4.40
C PHE A 343 -13.51 13.74 3.45
N SER A 344 -12.19 13.62 3.66
CA SER A 344 -11.19 14.19 2.76
C SER A 344 -11.24 13.46 1.41
N PRO A 345 -11.18 14.19 0.28
CA PRO A 345 -11.19 13.57 -1.03
C PRO A 345 -9.87 12.84 -1.30
N VAL A 346 -9.97 11.55 -1.61
CA VAL A 346 -8.91 10.76 -2.23
C VAL A 346 -8.75 11.22 -3.67
N VAL A 347 -7.54 11.66 -4.00
CA VAL A 347 -7.15 12.08 -5.34
C VAL A 347 -6.74 10.85 -6.15
N VAL A 348 -7.42 10.58 -7.26
CA VAL A 348 -7.15 9.43 -8.12
C VAL A 348 -7.11 9.82 -9.59
N TYR A 349 -6.10 9.40 -10.33
CA TYR A 349 -6.04 9.59 -11.78
C TYR A 349 -6.82 8.51 -12.52
N SER A 350 -7.75 8.92 -13.39
CA SER A 350 -8.49 8.02 -14.27
C SER A 350 -7.91 8.02 -15.68
N PHE A 351 -7.48 6.84 -16.13
CA PHE A 351 -7.09 6.61 -17.51
C PHE A 351 -8.28 6.59 -18.48
N SER A 352 -9.49 6.30 -17.99
CA SER A 352 -10.71 6.34 -18.81
C SER A 352 -11.13 7.76 -19.16
N GLU A 353 -10.96 8.70 -18.22
CA GLU A 353 -11.33 10.11 -18.39
C GLU A 353 -10.15 11.03 -18.72
N GLU A 354 -8.92 10.49 -18.65
CA GLU A 354 -7.63 11.22 -18.74
C GLU A 354 -7.54 12.42 -17.79
N LYS A 355 -8.14 12.27 -16.60
CA LYS A 355 -8.27 13.35 -15.60
C LYS A 355 -8.14 12.82 -14.18
N VAL A 356 -7.73 13.71 -13.30
CA VAL A 356 -7.73 13.48 -11.85
C VAL A 356 -9.15 13.66 -11.31
N LEU A 357 -9.59 12.69 -10.51
CA LEU A 357 -10.88 12.62 -9.85
C LEU A 357 -10.69 12.74 -8.34
N GLU A 358 -11.52 13.55 -7.71
CA GLU A 358 -11.64 13.59 -6.25
C GLU A 358 -12.79 12.68 -5.79
N LEU A 359 -12.46 11.65 -5.01
CA LEU A 359 -13.42 10.68 -4.52
C LEU A 359 -13.43 10.71 -2.99
N SER A 360 -14.61 10.72 -2.36
CA SER A 360 -14.66 10.43 -0.92
C SER A 360 -14.04 9.05 -0.64
N VAL A 361 -13.34 8.89 0.49
CA VAL A 361 -12.79 7.61 0.96
C VAL A 361 -13.82 6.48 0.83
N VAL A 362 -15.04 6.69 1.32
CA VAL A 362 -16.12 5.68 1.25
C VAL A 362 -16.42 5.24 -0.18
N ARG A 363 -16.46 6.17 -1.15
CA ARG A 363 -16.68 5.85 -2.57
C ARG A 363 -15.54 5.03 -3.14
N TYR A 364 -14.29 5.40 -2.85
CA TYR A 364 -13.11 4.64 -3.27
C TYR A 364 -13.18 3.20 -2.75
N LEU A 365 -13.45 3.04 -1.45
CA LEU A 365 -13.56 1.73 -0.79
C LEU A 365 -14.71 0.87 -1.33
N LEU A 366 -15.85 1.48 -1.67
CA LEU A 366 -16.95 0.75 -2.30
C LEU A 366 -16.59 0.25 -3.70
N ILE A 367 -15.78 0.99 -4.46
CA ILE A 367 -15.29 0.55 -5.78
C ILE A 367 -14.31 -0.62 -5.61
N ASP A 368 -13.36 -0.54 -4.68
CA ASP A 368 -12.42 -1.64 -4.37
C ASP A 368 -13.18 -2.90 -3.89
N LEU A 369 -14.19 -2.72 -3.04
CA LEU A 369 -15.08 -3.79 -2.57
C LEU A 369 -15.77 -4.50 -3.75
N LEU A 370 -16.31 -3.74 -4.71
CA LEU A 370 -16.98 -4.30 -5.88
C LEU A 370 -15.98 -5.01 -6.81
N ALA A 371 -14.77 -4.47 -6.95
CA ALA A 371 -13.71 -5.05 -7.77
C ALA A 371 -13.17 -6.38 -7.20
N THR A 372 -13.14 -6.51 -5.87
CA THR A 372 -12.67 -7.73 -5.18
C THR A 372 -13.75 -8.78 -4.96
N LEU A 373 -15.03 -8.44 -5.14
CA LEU A 373 -16.18 -9.33 -4.91
C LEU A 373 -16.12 -10.67 -5.70
N PRO A 374 -15.72 -10.72 -6.99
CA PRO A 374 -15.65 -11.98 -7.74
C PRO A 374 -14.69 -13.00 -7.11
N LYS A 375 -13.54 -12.56 -6.58
CA LYS A 375 -12.57 -13.39 -5.86
C LYS A 375 -13.24 -14.16 -4.72
N TYR A 376 -13.94 -13.46 -3.83
CA TYR A 376 -14.60 -14.10 -2.68
C TYR A 376 -15.74 -15.03 -3.09
N ILE A 377 -16.47 -14.72 -4.17
CA ILE A 377 -17.51 -15.61 -4.70
C ILE A 377 -16.90 -16.91 -5.27
N ILE A 378 -15.78 -16.83 -6.01
CA ILE A 378 -15.09 -18.01 -6.55
C ILE A 378 -14.56 -18.88 -5.41
N LEU A 379 -13.90 -18.27 -4.42
CA LEU A 379 -13.43 -18.96 -3.22
C LEU A 379 -14.60 -19.64 -2.47
N ALA A 380 -15.78 -18.99 -2.40
CA ALA A 380 -17.00 -19.59 -1.84
C ALA A 380 -17.42 -20.84 -2.61
N GLY A 381 -17.43 -20.77 -3.95
CA GLY A 381 -17.73 -21.90 -4.83
C GLY A 381 -16.79 -23.08 -4.58
N ILE A 382 -15.49 -22.82 -4.42
CA ILE A 382 -14.47 -23.83 -4.08
C ILE A 382 -14.76 -24.46 -2.72
N CYS A 383 -14.98 -23.66 -1.67
CA CYS A 383 -15.30 -24.15 -0.32
C CYS A 383 -16.49 -25.09 -0.34
N ILE A 384 -17.56 -24.66 -1.02
CA ILE A 384 -18.84 -25.37 -1.11
C ILE A 384 -18.66 -26.68 -1.88
N LEU A 385 -17.98 -26.64 -3.02
CA LEU A 385 -17.71 -27.83 -3.83
C LEU A 385 -16.90 -28.86 -3.02
N ALA A 386 -15.81 -28.44 -2.39
CA ALA A 386 -14.97 -29.31 -1.56
C ALA A 386 -15.75 -29.86 -0.35
N GLY A 387 -16.54 -29.01 0.32
CA GLY A 387 -17.34 -29.39 1.48
C GLY A 387 -18.45 -30.41 1.16
N ILE A 388 -19.11 -30.28 0.01
CA ILE A 388 -20.14 -31.23 -0.44
C ILE A 388 -19.50 -32.54 -0.94
N TRP A 389 -18.38 -32.43 -1.67
CA TRP A 389 -17.74 -33.60 -2.27
C TRP A 389 -17.06 -34.48 -1.22
N LEU A 390 -16.26 -33.88 -0.32
CA LEU A 390 -15.47 -34.60 0.67
C LEU A 390 -16.16 -34.71 2.04
N THR A 391 -17.29 -34.03 2.26
CA THR A 391 -18.06 -34.08 3.52
C THR A 391 -17.25 -33.76 4.78
N SER A 392 -16.18 -32.96 4.61
CA SER A 392 -15.22 -32.62 5.65
C SER A 392 -15.05 -31.10 5.73
N THR A 393 -15.14 -30.56 6.94
CA THR A 393 -14.94 -29.12 7.21
C THR A 393 -13.50 -28.73 6.95
N VAL A 394 -12.55 -29.62 7.27
CA VAL A 394 -11.12 -29.44 7.01
C VAL A 394 -10.88 -29.28 5.52
N SER A 395 -11.47 -30.14 4.68
CA SER A 395 -11.29 -30.04 3.23
C SER A 395 -11.92 -28.79 2.63
N ALA A 396 -13.09 -28.37 3.15
CA ALA A 396 -13.75 -27.15 2.71
C ALA A 396 -12.91 -25.89 2.97
N VAL A 397 -12.13 -25.87 4.06
CA VAL A 397 -11.22 -24.77 4.41
C VAL A 397 -9.86 -24.89 3.72
N LEU A 398 -9.30 -26.08 3.60
CA LEU A 398 -7.99 -26.28 2.97
C LEU A 398 -8.01 -26.10 1.45
N ALA A 399 -9.13 -26.35 0.77
CA ALA A 399 -9.24 -26.16 -0.68
C ALA A 399 -9.01 -24.70 -1.14
N PRO A 400 -9.74 -23.69 -0.64
CA PRO A 400 -9.48 -22.29 -0.99
C PRO A 400 -8.09 -21.81 -0.52
N LEU A 401 -7.63 -22.25 0.67
CA LEU A 401 -6.30 -21.93 1.18
C LEU A 401 -5.20 -22.47 0.26
N GLY A 402 -5.33 -23.73 -0.15
CA GLY A 402 -4.41 -24.37 -1.08
C GLY A 402 -4.36 -23.62 -2.39
N ILE A 403 -5.51 -23.23 -2.95
CA ILE A 403 -5.56 -22.43 -4.18
C ILE A 403 -4.83 -21.08 -4.01
N GLU A 404 -4.98 -20.42 -2.87
CA GLU A 404 -4.30 -19.16 -2.61
C GLU A 404 -2.78 -19.32 -2.54
N ILE A 405 -2.30 -20.39 -1.90
CA ILE A 405 -0.88 -20.76 -1.90
C ILE A 405 -0.41 -21.10 -3.33
N PHE A 406 -1.18 -21.90 -4.07
CA PHE A 406 -0.86 -22.27 -5.44
C PHE A 406 -0.85 -21.07 -6.40
N SER A 407 -1.67 -20.04 -6.14
CA SER A 407 -1.75 -18.83 -6.95
C SER A 407 -0.41 -18.07 -7.03
N GLY A 408 0.42 -18.19 -5.98
CA GLY A 408 1.78 -17.65 -5.95
C GLY A 408 2.71 -18.32 -6.95
N PHE A 409 2.57 -19.64 -7.14
CA PHE A 409 3.38 -20.40 -8.11
C PHE A 409 2.94 -20.19 -9.56
N ILE A 410 1.75 -19.65 -9.81
CA ILE A 410 1.26 -19.37 -11.17
C ILE A 410 2.11 -18.31 -11.87
N SER A 411 2.82 -17.45 -11.13
CA SER A 411 3.77 -16.48 -11.72
C SER A 411 4.93 -17.14 -12.46
N LEU A 412 5.23 -18.42 -12.17
CA LEU A 412 6.25 -19.22 -12.87
C LEU A 412 5.78 -19.70 -14.26
N LEU A 413 4.48 -19.62 -14.55
CA LEU A 413 3.93 -20.02 -15.85
C LEU A 413 4.06 -18.88 -16.88
N PRO A 414 4.05 -19.17 -18.19
CA PRO A 414 3.98 -18.14 -19.22
C PRO A 414 2.74 -17.24 -19.06
N GLU A 415 2.87 -15.93 -19.27
CA GLU A 415 1.78 -14.96 -19.09
C GLU A 415 0.48 -15.32 -19.85
N ARG A 416 0.61 -15.92 -21.04
CA ARG A 416 -0.53 -16.42 -21.85
C ARG A 416 -1.38 -17.42 -21.09
N ILE A 417 -0.74 -18.31 -20.33
CA ILE A 417 -1.42 -19.32 -19.53
C ILE A 417 -2.01 -18.68 -18.27
N GLN A 418 -1.27 -17.77 -17.64
CA GLN A 418 -1.75 -17.04 -16.48
C GLN A 418 -3.06 -16.28 -16.77
N ALA A 419 -3.18 -15.66 -17.95
CA ALA A 419 -4.35 -14.88 -18.36
C ALA A 419 -5.64 -15.69 -18.55
N ILE A 420 -5.55 -17.02 -18.61
CA ILE A 420 -6.72 -17.91 -18.70
C ILE A 420 -6.98 -18.69 -17.42
N ILE A 421 -6.08 -18.59 -16.42
CA ILE A 421 -6.24 -19.26 -15.13
C ILE A 421 -7.20 -18.44 -14.25
N PRO A 422 -8.33 -19.01 -13.78
CA PRO A 422 -9.32 -18.25 -13.02
C PRO A 422 -8.76 -17.53 -11.78
N PHE A 423 -7.76 -18.12 -11.11
CA PHE A 423 -7.13 -17.57 -9.90
C PHE A 423 -6.27 -16.31 -10.17
N LYS A 424 -6.01 -15.97 -11.44
CA LYS A 424 -5.36 -14.71 -11.83
C LYS A 424 -6.32 -13.69 -12.43
N CYS A 425 -7.57 -14.08 -12.72
CA CYS A 425 -8.58 -13.22 -13.33
C CYS A 425 -9.65 -12.71 -12.35
N TRP A 426 -9.61 -13.17 -11.10
CA TRP A 426 -10.69 -12.95 -10.14
C TRP A 426 -10.63 -11.63 -9.37
N ASP A 427 -9.50 -10.93 -9.43
CA ASP A 427 -9.23 -9.71 -8.69
C ASP A 427 -9.17 -8.59 -9.71
N LEU A 428 -10.21 -7.76 -9.70
CA LEU A 428 -10.40 -6.73 -10.72
C LEU A 428 -9.83 -5.38 -10.30
N THR A 429 -9.16 -5.29 -9.15
CA THR A 429 -8.61 -4.02 -8.64
C THR A 429 -7.56 -3.43 -9.59
N GLU A 430 -6.83 -4.27 -10.33
CA GLU A 430 -5.86 -3.84 -11.35
C GLU A 430 -6.50 -3.00 -12.47
N PHE A 431 -7.80 -3.13 -12.70
CA PHE A 431 -8.53 -2.41 -13.75
C PHE A 431 -9.28 -1.19 -13.24
N MET A 432 -9.17 -0.87 -11.95
CA MET A 432 -9.82 0.31 -11.37
C MET A 432 -9.36 1.57 -12.10
N PHE A 433 -10.31 2.50 -12.30
CA PHE A 433 -10.07 3.80 -12.95
C PHE A 433 -9.49 3.73 -14.37
N GLY A 434 -9.68 2.60 -15.07
CA GLY A 434 -9.25 2.42 -16.45
C GLY A 434 -7.80 1.94 -16.59
N ASN A 435 -7.15 1.56 -15.48
CA ASN A 435 -5.81 1.00 -15.53
C ASN A 435 -5.79 -0.35 -16.27
N ILE A 436 -4.60 -0.77 -16.69
CA ILE A 436 -4.38 -2.06 -17.36
C ILE A 436 -3.76 -3.06 -16.39
N SER A 437 -3.94 -4.35 -16.68
CA SER A 437 -3.32 -5.43 -15.90
C SER A 437 -1.83 -5.54 -16.20
N SER A 438 -1.09 -5.99 -15.18
CA SER A 438 0.33 -6.34 -15.26
C SER A 438 0.61 -7.44 -16.30
N ASN A 439 -0.37 -8.34 -16.54
CA ASN A 439 -0.27 -9.41 -17.52
C ASN A 439 -0.64 -8.91 -18.93
N GLN A 440 0.25 -9.12 -19.92
CA GLN A 440 0.05 -8.66 -21.29
C GLN A 440 -1.24 -9.19 -21.93
N TYR A 441 -1.68 -10.40 -21.60
CA TYR A 441 -2.83 -11.04 -22.21
C TYR A 441 -4.12 -10.85 -21.40
N SER A 442 -4.04 -10.31 -20.19
CA SER A 442 -5.19 -10.04 -19.33
C SER A 442 -5.87 -8.72 -19.70
N SER A 443 -7.20 -8.72 -19.79
CA SER A 443 -8.01 -7.51 -19.96
C SER A 443 -9.23 -7.57 -19.05
N LEU A 444 -9.86 -6.43 -18.78
CA LEU A 444 -11.06 -6.39 -17.96
C LEU A 444 -12.18 -7.28 -18.52
N PRO A 445 -12.54 -7.23 -19.83
CA PRO A 445 -13.57 -8.11 -20.38
C PRO A 445 -13.22 -9.59 -20.29
N LEU A 446 -11.95 -9.95 -20.53
CA LEU A 446 -11.48 -11.33 -20.43
C LEU A 446 -11.58 -11.84 -18.99
N SER A 447 -11.08 -11.05 -18.03
CA SER A 447 -11.07 -11.41 -16.61
C SER A 447 -12.47 -11.55 -16.04
N LEU A 448 -13.39 -10.65 -16.44
CA LEU A 448 -14.82 -10.75 -16.12
C LEU A 448 -15.45 -12.02 -16.70
N THR A 449 -15.17 -12.32 -17.97
CA THR A 449 -15.71 -13.49 -18.66
C THR A 449 -15.27 -14.79 -17.98
N ILE A 450 -13.97 -14.93 -17.70
CA ILE A 450 -13.40 -16.10 -17.01
C ILE A 450 -13.98 -16.21 -15.60
N SER A 451 -14.09 -15.11 -14.87
CA SER A 451 -14.68 -15.09 -13.53
C SER A 451 -16.14 -15.56 -13.54
N ILE A 452 -16.97 -15.04 -14.44
CA ILE A 452 -18.38 -15.43 -14.57
C ILE A 452 -18.50 -16.90 -14.94
N ILE A 453 -17.73 -17.39 -15.93
CA ILE A 453 -17.73 -18.80 -16.32
C ILE A 453 -17.33 -19.69 -15.15
N THR A 454 -16.29 -19.32 -14.41
CA THR A 454 -15.78 -20.07 -13.26
C THR A 454 -16.82 -20.13 -12.14
N ILE A 455 -17.45 -19.01 -11.83
CA ILE A 455 -18.55 -18.92 -10.85
C ILE A 455 -19.68 -19.87 -11.25
N ILE A 456 -20.16 -19.78 -12.49
CA ILE A 456 -21.25 -20.64 -13.00
C ILE A 456 -20.85 -22.11 -12.89
N LEU A 457 -19.66 -22.48 -13.36
CA LEU A 457 -19.18 -23.85 -13.35
C LEU A 457 -19.10 -24.41 -11.93
N LEU A 458 -18.48 -23.68 -11.00
CA LEU A 458 -18.34 -24.11 -9.60
C LEU A 458 -19.70 -24.32 -8.94
N PHE A 459 -20.63 -23.36 -9.08
CA PHE A 459 -21.94 -23.45 -8.42
C PHE A 459 -22.87 -24.47 -9.08
N VAL A 460 -22.83 -24.65 -10.40
CA VAL A 460 -23.62 -25.67 -11.09
C VAL A 460 -23.10 -27.07 -10.76
N LEU A 461 -21.78 -27.27 -10.80
CA LEU A 461 -21.17 -28.56 -10.49
C LEU A 461 -21.48 -28.98 -9.05
N SER A 462 -21.29 -28.09 -8.08
CA SER A 462 -21.60 -28.37 -6.68
C SER A 462 -23.09 -28.57 -6.43
N LEU A 463 -24.00 -27.87 -7.14
CA LEU A 463 -25.44 -28.14 -7.08
C LEU A 463 -25.79 -29.55 -7.61
N ILE A 464 -25.21 -29.95 -8.75
CA ILE A 464 -25.42 -31.28 -9.34
C ILE A 464 -24.97 -32.37 -8.35
N ILE A 465 -23.78 -32.21 -7.79
CA ILE A 465 -23.25 -33.15 -6.79
C ILE A 465 -24.16 -33.17 -5.56
N PHE A 466 -24.60 -32.01 -5.04
CA PHE A 466 -25.50 -31.93 -3.90
C PHE A 466 -26.85 -32.63 -4.13
N LYS A 467 -27.42 -32.47 -5.32
CA LYS A 467 -28.67 -33.15 -5.69
C LYS A 467 -28.53 -34.66 -5.75
N LYS A 468 -27.40 -35.16 -6.25
CA LYS A 468 -27.12 -36.60 -6.38
C LYS A 468 -26.51 -37.22 -5.13
N LYS A 469 -26.04 -36.42 -4.17
CA LYS A 469 -25.40 -36.91 -2.95
C LYS A 469 -26.42 -37.65 -2.08
N ASP A 470 -26.13 -38.91 -1.83
CA ASP A 470 -26.84 -39.71 -0.83
C ASP A 470 -26.41 -39.30 0.56
N ILE A 471 -27.37 -39.30 1.48
CA ILE A 471 -27.15 -38.86 2.85
C ILE A 471 -27.04 -40.11 3.69
N LYS A 472 -25.79 -40.51 3.94
CA LYS A 472 -25.48 -41.72 4.70
C LYS A 472 -26.13 -41.66 6.09
N ASN A 473 -26.60 -42.83 6.55
CA ASN A 473 -26.92 -43.03 7.95
C ASN A 473 -25.61 -43.22 8.72
N GLN A 474 -25.05 -42.11 9.19
CA GLN A 474 -24.27 -42.09 10.41
C GLN A 474 -25.18 -41.70 11.56
#